data_AF-A0A6P0RHA2-F1
#
_entry.id   AF-A0A6P0RHA2-F1
#
_cell.length_a   1.000
_cell.length_b   1.000
_cell.length_c   1.000
_cell.angle_alpha   90.00
_cell.angle_beta   90.00
_cell.angle_gamma   90.00
#
_symmetry.space_group_name_H-M   'P 1'
#
loop_
_entity.id
_entity.type
_entity.pdbx_description
1 polymer ?
#
loop_
_entity_poly.entity_id
_entity_poly.type
_entity_poly.pdbx_seq_one_letter_code
_entity_poly.pdbx_strand_id
1 'polypeptide(L)'
;MTNQEKTLAEALQEIQQLLKQLEVNYPTATQDEKIAYLSDETSASFKRRLVSGLQAAGEASLKQFLDNPYVNITLETIKGWSQAK
;
A
#
# COMPACT_ATOMS: atom_id res chain seq x y z
N MET A 1 5.36 7.43 -18.04
CA MET A 1 5.07 7.97 -16.70
C MET A 1 4.24 9.24 -16.82
N THR A 2 2.92 9.06 -16.74
CA THR A 2 1.91 10.11 -16.52
C THR A 2 2.02 10.66 -15.09
N ASN A 3 1.32 11.75 -14.81
CA ASN A 3 1.30 12.32 -13.46
C ASN A 3 0.69 11.35 -12.42
N GLN A 4 -0.28 10.54 -12.84
CA GLN A 4 -0.93 9.54 -11.98
C GLN A 4 0.00 8.36 -11.66
N GLU A 5 0.80 7.91 -12.62
CA GLU A 5 1.80 6.85 -12.39
C GLU A 5 2.89 7.30 -11.40
N LYS A 6 3.35 8.57 -11.50
CA LYS A 6 4.32 9.13 -10.54
C LYS A 6 3.73 9.17 -9.13
N THR A 7 2.52 9.70 -8.99
CA THR A 7 1.82 9.78 -7.72
C THR A 7 1.53 8.41 -7.10
N LEU A 8 1.25 7.39 -7.92
CA LEU A 8 1.12 6.01 -7.47
C LEU A 8 2.45 5.46 -6.96
N ALA A 9 3.54 5.64 -7.72
CA ALA A 9 4.86 5.17 -7.32
C ALA A 9 5.31 5.79 -5.98
N GLU A 10 5.10 7.09 -5.80
CA GLU A 10 5.38 7.80 -4.54
C GLU A 10 4.56 7.22 -3.37
N ALA A 11 3.27 6.97 -3.59
CA ALA A 11 2.40 6.40 -2.57
C ALA A 11 2.78 4.95 -2.23
N LEU A 12 3.19 4.14 -3.21
CA LEU A 12 3.69 2.78 -2.98
C LEU A 12 5.02 2.77 -2.22
N GLN A 13 5.89 3.72 -2.51
CA GLN A 13 7.13 3.91 -1.77
C GLN A 13 6.85 4.25 -0.30
N GLU A 14 5.84 5.08 -0.02
CA GLU A 14 5.42 5.42 1.35
C GLU A 14 4.89 4.19 2.11
N ILE A 15 4.07 3.35 1.48
CA ILE A 15 3.63 2.06 2.06
C ILE A 15 4.82 1.17 2.40
N GLN A 16 5.79 1.06 1.49
CA GLN A 16 6.99 0.26 1.72
C GLN A 16 7.80 0.78 2.92
N GLN A 17 7.92 2.10 3.10
CA GLN A 17 8.60 2.68 4.26
C GLN A 17 7.86 2.37 5.56
N LEU A 18 6.53 2.50 5.57
CA LEU A 18 5.70 2.17 6.73
C LEU A 18 5.85 0.69 7.13
N LEU A 19 5.80 -0.23 6.17
CA LEU A 19 5.98 -1.66 6.43
C LEU A 19 7.40 -1.98 6.93
N LYS A 20 8.44 -1.36 6.36
CA LYS A 20 9.82 -1.50 6.84
C LYS A 20 9.96 -1.02 8.28
N GLN A 21 9.39 0.13 8.62
CA GLN A 21 9.39 0.65 9.98
C GLN A 21 8.67 -0.28 10.95
N LEU A 22 7.51 -0.82 10.54
CA LEU A 22 6.76 -1.78 11.34
C LEU A 22 7.57 -3.05 11.59
N GLU A 23 8.24 -3.60 10.57
CA GLU A 23 9.05 -4.81 10.71
C GLU A 23 10.26 -4.64 11.62
N VAL A 24 10.87 -3.45 11.64
CA VAL A 24 11.97 -3.14 12.56
C VAL A 24 11.48 -3.12 14.01
N ASN A 25 10.31 -2.54 14.25
CA ASN A 25 9.78 -2.37 15.61
C ASN A 25 9.02 -3.61 16.12
N TYR A 26 8.36 -4.33 15.20
CA TYR A 26 7.46 -5.45 15.45
C TYR A 26 7.68 -6.56 14.40
N PRO A 27 8.83 -7.27 14.47
CA PRO A 27 9.21 -8.26 13.45
C PRO A 27 8.26 -9.47 13.38
N THR A 28 7.50 -9.74 14.45
CA THR A 28 6.52 -10.82 14.53
C THR A 28 5.09 -10.38 14.20
N ALA A 29 4.90 -9.15 13.69
CA ALA A 29 3.58 -8.66 13.32
C ALA A 29 2.94 -9.57 12.26
N THR A 30 1.73 -10.03 12.57
CA THR A 30 0.87 -10.80 11.68
C THR A 30 0.40 -9.96 10.50
N GLN A 31 -0.11 -10.62 9.46
CA GLN A 31 -0.61 -9.92 8.28
C GLN A 31 -1.72 -8.91 8.63
N ASP A 32 -2.66 -9.28 9.50
CA ASP A 32 -3.76 -8.41 9.91
C ASP A 32 -3.26 -7.19 10.68
N GLU A 33 -2.25 -7.35 11.53
CA GLU A 33 -1.61 -6.22 12.23
C GLU A 33 -0.90 -5.28 11.26
N LYS A 34 -0.27 -5.81 10.20
CA LYS A 34 0.34 -4.98 9.14
C LYS A 34 -0.72 -4.19 8.36
N ILE A 35 -1.87 -4.81 8.04
CA ILE A 35 -2.99 -4.15 7.35
C ILE A 35 -3.62 -3.07 8.23
N ALA A 36 -3.82 -3.36 9.53
CA ALA A 36 -4.36 -2.42 10.49
C ALA A 36 -3.42 -1.22 10.66
N TYR A 37 -2.11 -1.46 10.85
CA TYR A 37 -1.10 -0.42 10.96
C TYR A 37 -1.09 0.50 9.72
N LEU A 38 -1.08 -0.06 8.51
CA LEU A 38 -1.16 0.75 7.29
C LEU A 38 -2.45 1.57 7.23
N SER A 39 -3.56 1.03 7.73
CA SER A 39 -4.83 1.74 7.75
C SER A 39 -4.84 2.89 8.77
N ASP A 40 -4.15 2.75 9.89
CA ASP A 40 -4.07 3.78 10.94
C ASP A 40 -3.08 4.89 10.57
N GLU A 41 -1.93 4.53 9.97
CA GLU A 41 -0.89 5.49 9.57
C GLU A 41 -1.21 6.26 8.28
N THR A 42 -2.23 5.86 7.53
CA THR A 42 -2.59 6.52 6.26
C THR A 42 -3.87 7.35 6.35
N SER A 43 -3.81 8.55 5.79
CA SER A 43 -4.95 9.45 5.71
C SER A 43 -6.00 9.02 4.66
N ALA A 44 -7.25 9.48 4.81
CA ALA A 44 -8.32 9.18 3.86
C ALA A 44 -8.05 9.70 2.42
N SER A 45 -7.31 10.81 2.27
CA SER A 45 -6.87 11.29 0.95
C SER A 45 -5.83 10.37 0.34
N PHE A 46 -4.87 9.89 1.14
CA PHE A 46 -3.86 8.94 0.71
C PHE A 46 -4.49 7.63 0.22
N LYS A 47 -5.40 7.03 1.01
CA LYS A 47 -6.11 5.79 0.66
C LYS A 47 -6.83 5.91 -0.69
N ARG A 48 -7.59 6.99 -0.89
CA ARG A 48 -8.30 7.26 -2.15
C ARG A 48 -7.35 7.39 -3.35
N ARG A 49 -6.24 8.09 -3.17
CA ARG A 49 -5.22 8.28 -4.21
C ARG A 49 -4.59 6.95 -4.61
N LEU A 50 -4.25 6.12 -3.62
CA LEU A 50 -3.63 4.82 -3.86
C LEU A 50 -4.60 3.85 -4.54
N VAL A 51 -5.86 3.77 -4.07
CA VAL A 51 -6.92 2.97 -4.72
C VAL A 51 -7.13 3.41 -6.17
N SER A 52 -7.30 4.72 -6.41
CA SER A 52 -7.57 5.24 -7.76
C SER A 52 -6.37 5.06 -8.70
N GLY A 53 -5.16 5.28 -8.20
CA GLY A 53 -3.93 5.05 -8.96
C GLY A 53 -3.75 3.59 -9.32
N LEU A 54 -3.99 2.67 -8.38
CA LEU A 54 -3.89 1.24 -8.63
C LEU A 54 -4.96 0.76 -9.63
N GLN A 55 -6.20 1.27 -9.54
CA GLN A 55 -7.25 0.97 -10.52
C GLN A 55 -6.88 1.41 -11.94
N ALA A 56 -6.18 2.55 -12.08
CA ALA A 56 -5.73 3.06 -13.37
C ALA A 56 -4.50 2.30 -13.91
N ALA A 57 -3.55 1.94 -13.05
CA ALA A 57 -2.30 1.28 -13.44
C ALA A 57 -2.39 -0.25 -13.50
N GLY A 58 -3.41 -0.85 -12.88
CA GLY A 58 -3.63 -2.30 -12.76
C GLY A 58 -2.79 -2.96 -11.66
N GLU A 59 -3.34 -4.01 -11.03
CA GLU A 59 -2.68 -4.75 -9.94
C GLU A 59 -1.32 -5.35 -10.35
N ALA A 60 -1.14 -5.69 -11.63
CA ALA A 60 0.11 -6.25 -12.15
C ALA A 60 1.30 -5.28 -11.99
N SER A 61 1.05 -3.98 -12.03
CA SER A 61 2.07 -2.94 -11.90
C SER A 61 2.63 -2.88 -10.47
N LEU A 62 1.84 -3.28 -9.46
CA LEU A 62 2.24 -3.28 -8.05
C LEU A 62 3.52 -4.11 -7.80
N LYS A 63 3.65 -5.24 -8.48
CA LYS A 63 4.80 -6.16 -8.39
C LYS A 63 6.11 -5.54 -8.88
N GLN A 64 6.04 -4.50 -9.71
CA GLN A 64 7.22 -3.82 -10.24
C GLN A 64 7.73 -2.73 -9.30
N PHE A 65 6.87 -2.22 -8.41
CA PHE A 65 7.18 -1.11 -7.51
C PHE A 65 7.56 -1.54 -6.10
N LEU A 66 7.05 -2.68 -5.63
CA LEU A 66 7.28 -3.14 -4.26
C LEU A 66 8.25 -4.32 -4.20
N ASP A 67 9.03 -4.35 -3.12
CA ASP A 67 9.74 -5.57 -2.72
C ASP A 67 8.74 -6.72 -2.54
N ASN A 68 9.10 -7.90 -3.03
CA ASN A 68 8.25 -9.08 -3.08
C ASN A 68 7.50 -9.42 -1.77
N PRO A 69 8.07 -9.29 -0.53
CA PRO A 69 7.32 -9.55 0.70
C PRO A 69 6.14 -8.60 0.95
N TYR A 70 6.14 -7.39 0.42
CA TYR A 70 5.11 -6.38 0.71
C TYR A 70 3.96 -6.34 -0.30
N VAL A 71 4.13 -7.00 -1.45
CA VAL A 71 3.13 -6.96 -2.52
C VAL A 71 1.78 -7.48 -2.04
N ASN A 72 1.75 -8.62 -1.35
CA ASN A 72 0.51 -9.25 -0.93
C ASN A 72 -0.22 -8.42 0.13
N ILE A 73 0.50 -7.99 1.17
CA ILE A 73 -0.04 -7.13 2.24
C ILE A 73 -0.58 -5.82 1.66
N THR A 74 0.18 -5.16 0.79
CA THR A 74 -0.25 -3.90 0.17
C THR A 74 -1.49 -4.09 -0.69
N LEU A 75 -1.55 -5.17 -1.47
CA LEU A 75 -2.69 -5.46 -2.32
C LEU A 75 -3.96 -5.72 -1.50
N GLU A 76 -3.86 -6.55 -0.46
CA GLU A 76 -4.99 -6.86 0.43
C GLU A 76 -5.46 -5.63 1.20
N THR A 77 -4.52 -4.80 1.65
CA THR A 77 -4.83 -3.50 2.29
C THR A 77 -5.65 -2.60 1.36
N ILE A 78 -5.20 -2.41 0.11
CA ILE A 78 -5.89 -1.56 -0.87
C ILE A 78 -7.27 -2.14 -1.23
N LYS A 79 -7.39 -3.46 -1.35
CA LYS A 79 -8.68 -4.14 -1.58
C LYS A 79 -9.64 -3.89 -0.41
N GLY A 80 -9.17 -4.02 0.83
CA GLY A 80 -9.94 -3.70 2.02
C GLY A 80 -10.49 -2.28 2.01
N TRP A 81 -9.65 -1.29 1.66
CA TRP A 81 -10.09 0.11 1.55
C TRP A 81 -11.10 0.35 0.43
N SER A 82 -10.99 -0.37 -0.69
CA SER A 82 -11.94 -0.25 -1.80
C SER A 82 -13.30 -0.90 -1.49
N GLN A 83 -13.36 -1.84 -0.55
CA GLN A 83 -14.57 -2.56 -0.16
C GLN A 83 -15.25 -1.97 1.08
N ALA A 84 -14.49 -1.27 1.93
CA ALA A 84 -14.99 -0.46 3.03
C ALA A 84 -15.71 0.78 2.46
N LYS A 85 -16.98 0.59 2.10
CA LYS A 85 -17.86 1.62 1.54
C LYS A 85 -18.48 2.50 2.62
#